data_AF-A0A1I2ZVD6-F1
#
_entry.id   AF-A0A1I2ZVD6-F1
#
_cell.length_a   1.000
_cell.length_b   1.000
_cell.length_c   1.000
_cell.angle_alpha   90.00
_cell.angle_beta   90.00
_cell.angle_gamma   90.00
#
_symmetry.space_group_name_H-M   'P 1'
#
loop_
_entity.id
_entity.type
_entity.pdbx_description
1 polymer ?
#
loop_
_entity_poly.entity_id
_entity_poly.type
_entity_poly.pdbx_seq_one_letter_code
_entity_poly.pdbx_strand_id
1 'polypeptide(L)'
;MGLRDILDAAEAVGDRDEVRQSTFREEFEAYEAGETESFPRTREAIADERAALEELAEELDAEEGNIDQLIERTEFFTVDQAVRHREQTIKKLEAHNEHLREFHDAMTTALDRIETNLSELESSDPGSIEQDPQPPFERARNALDDHNEAVEDLSTNLTILNAYLP
;
A
#
# COMPACT_ATOMS: atom_id res chain seq x y z
N MET A 1 -1.50 17.04 5.49
CA MET A 1 -1.10 15.67 5.18
C MET A 1 0.29 15.70 4.60
N GLY A 2 1.13 14.77 4.99
CA GLY A 2 2.48 14.66 4.45
C GLY A 2 2.96 13.22 4.49
N LEU A 3 4.15 12.98 3.92
CA LEU A 3 4.82 11.68 3.78
C LEU A 3 4.65 10.72 4.97
N ARG A 4 4.61 11.24 6.20
CA ARG A 4 4.43 10.41 7.40
C ARG A 4 3.05 9.76 7.48
N ASP A 5 1.99 10.48 7.12
CA ASP A 5 0.62 9.97 7.17
C ASP A 5 0.46 8.81 6.16
N ILE A 6 1.07 8.93 4.98
CA ILE A 6 1.12 7.87 3.95
C ILE A 6 1.89 6.64 4.44
N LEU A 7 3.04 6.85 5.10
CA LEU A 7 3.84 5.75 5.65
C LEU A 7 3.10 5.03 6.78
N ASP A 8 2.45 5.78 7.67
CA ASP A 8 1.63 5.23 8.76
C ASP A 8 0.44 4.43 8.18
N ALA A 9 -0.19 4.90 7.10
CA ALA A 9 -1.27 4.18 6.39
C ALA A 9 -0.76 2.89 5.70
N ALA A 10 0.41 2.93 5.05
CA ALA A 10 1.02 1.75 4.44
C ALA A 10 1.44 0.70 5.49
N GLU A 11 1.97 1.14 6.63
CA GLU A 11 2.28 0.26 7.78
C GLU A 11 1.01 -0.40 8.32
N ALA A 12 -0.09 0.35 8.43
CA ALA A 12 -1.37 -0.18 8.87
C ALA A 12 -1.87 -1.31 7.95
N VAL A 13 -1.71 -1.21 6.62
CA VAL A 13 -2.03 -2.31 5.69
C VAL A 13 -1.22 -3.56 6.01
N GLY A 14 0.09 -3.42 6.27
CA GLY A 14 0.97 -4.53 6.66
C GLY A 14 0.54 -5.19 7.97
N ASP A 15 0.22 -4.40 8.99
CA ASP A 15 -0.28 -4.90 10.28
C ASP A 15 -1.60 -5.68 10.10
N ARG A 16 -2.49 -5.20 9.24
CA ARG A 16 -3.75 -5.89 8.94
C ARG A 16 -3.55 -7.19 8.17
N ASP A 17 -2.60 -7.25 7.25
CA ASP A 17 -2.22 -8.48 6.56
C ASP A 17 -1.74 -9.56 7.55
N GLU A 18 -0.89 -9.19 8.53
CA GLU A 18 -0.43 -10.11 9.58
C GLU A 18 -1.59 -10.65 10.44
N VAL A 19 -2.51 -9.75 10.84
CA VAL A 19 -3.71 -10.14 11.59
C VAL A 19 -4.59 -11.09 10.77
N ARG A 20 -4.81 -10.81 9.48
CA ARG A 20 -5.57 -11.68 8.58
C ARG A 20 -4.92 -13.06 8.46
N GLN A 21 -3.60 -13.12 8.24
CA GLN A 21 -2.87 -14.40 8.12
C GLN A 21 -2.94 -15.23 9.40
N SER A 22 -2.76 -14.61 10.57
CA SER A 22 -2.85 -15.30 11.85
C SER A 22 -4.27 -15.82 12.12
N THR A 23 -5.28 -15.00 11.83
CA THR A 23 -6.70 -15.34 12.00
C THR A 23 -7.12 -16.47 11.07
N PHE A 24 -6.71 -16.42 9.80
CA PHE A 24 -6.97 -17.50 8.85
C PHE A 24 -6.36 -18.81 9.30
N ARG A 25 -5.13 -18.80 9.82
CA ARG A 25 -4.49 -20.02 10.33
C ARG A 25 -5.29 -20.66 11.46
N GLU A 26 -5.75 -19.87 12.43
CA GLU A 26 -6.56 -20.36 13.55
C GLU A 26 -7.91 -20.93 13.08
N GLU A 27 -8.62 -20.22 12.19
CA GLU A 27 -9.90 -20.69 11.67
C GLU A 27 -9.75 -21.91 10.75
N PHE A 28 -8.66 -21.99 9.99
CA PHE A 28 -8.37 -23.12 9.12
C PHE A 28 -8.06 -24.40 9.92
N GLU A 29 -7.31 -24.29 11.02
CA GLU A 29 -7.09 -25.42 11.94
C GLU A 29 -8.42 -25.95 12.53
N ALA A 30 -9.31 -25.03 12.93
CA ALA A 30 -10.66 -25.40 13.40
C ALA A 30 -11.51 -26.03 12.29
N TYR A 31 -11.39 -25.54 11.04
CA TYR A 31 -12.08 -26.08 9.88
C TYR A 31 -11.62 -27.51 9.56
N GLU A 32 -10.30 -27.75 9.53
CA GLU A 32 -9.74 -29.10 9.31
C GLU A 32 -10.10 -30.09 10.43
N ALA A 33 -10.24 -29.61 11.66
CA ALA A 33 -10.74 -30.40 12.79
C ALA A 33 -12.25 -30.68 12.73
N GLY A 34 -12.99 -30.04 11.81
CA GLY A 34 -14.45 -30.13 11.71
C GLY A 34 -15.18 -29.38 12.84
N GLU A 35 -14.51 -28.44 13.49
CA GLU A 35 -15.06 -27.60 14.57
C GLU A 35 -15.79 -26.36 14.04
N THR A 36 -15.49 -25.94 12.80
CA THR A 36 -16.19 -24.88 12.06
C THR A 36 -16.37 -25.27 10.59
N GLU A 37 -17.38 -24.67 9.94
CA GLU A 37 -17.67 -24.83 8.51
C GLU A 37 -17.48 -23.50 7.74
N SER A 38 -17.01 -22.44 8.41
CA SER A 38 -16.91 -21.10 7.84
C SER A 38 -15.79 -20.26 8.47
N PHE A 39 -15.43 -19.16 7.82
CA PHE A 39 -14.32 -18.26 8.19
C PHE A 39 -14.76 -16.81 8.51
N PRO A 40 -15.67 -16.60 9.49
CA PRO A 40 -16.22 -15.27 9.76
C PRO A 40 -15.17 -14.26 10.26
N ARG A 41 -14.19 -14.68 11.08
CA ARG A 41 -13.16 -13.76 11.58
C ARG A 41 -12.16 -13.39 10.50
N THR A 42 -11.82 -14.34 9.62
CA THR A 42 -10.97 -14.06 8.46
C THR A 42 -11.63 -13.03 7.55
N ARG A 43 -12.96 -13.12 7.35
CA ARG A 43 -13.71 -12.12 6.58
C ARG A 43 -13.71 -10.74 7.24
N GLU A 44 -13.83 -10.68 8.57
CA GLU A 44 -13.70 -9.43 9.31
C GLU A 44 -12.30 -8.82 9.15
N ALA A 45 -11.25 -9.65 9.26
CA ALA A 45 -9.88 -9.20 9.05
C ALA A 45 -9.61 -8.72 7.61
N ILE A 46 -10.21 -9.36 6.60
CA ILE A 46 -10.16 -8.88 5.20
C ILE A 46 -10.85 -7.51 5.06
N ALA A 47 -12.02 -7.33 5.70
CA ALA A 47 -12.71 -6.05 5.67
C ALA A 47 -11.90 -4.93 6.33
N ASP A 48 -11.24 -5.22 7.46
CA ASP A 48 -10.32 -4.29 8.13
C ASP A 48 -9.10 -3.95 7.24
N GLU A 49 -8.53 -4.93 6.54
CA GLU A 49 -7.41 -4.71 5.61
C GLU A 49 -7.83 -3.88 4.39
N ARG A 50 -9.04 -4.11 3.86
CA ARG A 50 -9.62 -3.27 2.80
C ARG A 50 -9.81 -1.82 3.27
N ALA A 51 -10.29 -1.62 4.50
CA ALA A 51 -10.44 -0.26 5.04
C ALA A 51 -9.09 0.46 5.18
N ALA A 52 -8.02 -0.24 5.55
CA ALA A 52 -6.67 0.32 5.57
C ALA A 52 -6.15 0.65 4.16
N LEU A 53 -6.46 -0.17 3.15
CA LEU A 53 -6.14 0.12 1.75
C LEU A 53 -6.89 1.34 1.23
N GLU A 54 -8.16 1.51 1.60
CA GLU A 54 -8.95 2.70 1.26
C GLU A 54 -8.34 3.97 1.88
N GLU A 55 -7.93 3.92 3.15
CA GLU A 55 -7.22 5.02 3.82
C GLU A 55 -5.90 5.36 3.10
N LEU A 56 -5.12 4.34 2.74
CA LEU A 56 -3.90 4.54 1.95
C LEU A 56 -4.19 5.21 0.60
N ALA A 57 -5.25 4.80 -0.10
CA ALA A 57 -5.63 5.40 -1.37
C ALA A 57 -6.00 6.90 -1.23
N GLU A 58 -6.75 7.26 -0.18
CA GLU A 58 -7.08 8.66 0.11
C GLU A 58 -5.83 9.51 0.37
N GLU A 59 -4.86 8.97 1.10
CA GLU A 59 -3.59 9.66 1.38
C GLU A 59 -2.72 9.81 0.12
N LEU A 60 -2.71 8.81 -0.77
CA LEU A 60 -1.98 8.89 -2.05
C LEU A 60 -2.60 9.94 -2.99
N ASP A 61 -3.92 10.05 -3.03
CA ASP A 61 -4.61 11.08 -3.80
C ASP A 61 -4.35 12.49 -3.23
N ALA A 62 -4.32 12.62 -1.90
CA ALA A 62 -3.94 13.86 -1.25
C ALA A 62 -2.50 14.26 -1.57
N GLU A 63 -1.58 13.29 -1.61
CA GLU A 63 -0.17 13.55 -1.92
C GLU A 63 0.04 13.97 -3.38
N GLU A 64 -0.69 13.41 -4.33
CA GLU A 64 -0.66 13.87 -5.73
C GLU A 64 -1.02 15.36 -5.80
N GLY A 65 -2.06 15.77 -5.07
CA GLY A 65 -2.43 17.19 -4.94
C GLY A 65 -1.37 18.06 -4.23
N ASN A 66 -0.60 17.49 -3.31
CA ASN A 66 0.52 18.19 -2.66
C ASN A 66 1.72 18.37 -3.61
N ILE A 67 2.00 17.36 -4.44
CA ILE A 67 3.05 17.41 -5.47
C ILE A 67 2.73 18.50 -6.49
N ASP A 68 1.49 18.57 -6.97
CA ASP A 68 1.04 19.62 -7.88
C ASP A 68 1.24 21.02 -7.29
N GLN A 69 0.84 21.21 -6.02
CA GLN A 69 1.06 22.48 -5.31
C GLN A 69 2.56 22.79 -5.14
N LEU A 70 3.39 21.78 -4.92
CA LEU A 70 4.84 21.97 -4.82
C LEU A 70 5.42 22.45 -6.15
N ILE A 71 4.99 21.85 -7.26
CA ILE A 71 5.38 22.25 -8.62
C ILE A 71 5.03 23.72 -8.85
N GLU A 72 3.79 24.12 -8.58
CA GLU A 72 3.32 25.50 -8.74
C GLU A 72 4.13 26.49 -7.89
N ARG A 73 4.36 26.17 -6.61
CA ARG A 73 5.06 27.07 -5.68
C ARG A 73 6.55 27.21 -5.99
N THR A 74 7.13 26.25 -6.69
CA THR A 74 8.57 26.20 -7.00
C THR A 74 8.88 26.49 -8.46
N GLU A 75 7.87 26.85 -9.27
CA GLU A 75 8.00 27.20 -10.69
C GLU A 75 9.00 28.35 -10.89
N PHE A 76 8.97 29.35 -9.99
CA PHE A 76 9.77 30.58 -10.09
C PHE A 76 11.21 30.45 -9.59
N PHE A 77 11.66 29.26 -9.17
CA PHE A 77 13.05 29.08 -8.78
C PHE A 77 13.97 29.27 -9.98
N THR A 78 14.90 30.22 -9.86
CA THR A 78 15.88 30.55 -10.92
C THR A 78 17.31 30.18 -10.55
N VAL A 79 17.55 29.75 -9.31
CA VAL A 79 18.89 29.32 -8.86
C VAL A 79 19.10 27.88 -9.30
N ASP A 80 20.12 27.61 -10.11
CA ASP A 80 20.39 26.27 -10.69
C ASP A 80 20.37 25.14 -9.65
N GLN A 81 20.91 25.39 -8.45
CA GLN A 81 20.88 24.42 -7.36
C GLN A 81 19.44 24.18 -6.86
N ALA A 82 18.62 25.21 -6.71
CA ALA A 82 17.23 25.10 -6.29
C ALA A 82 16.36 24.40 -7.36
N VAL A 83 16.60 24.69 -8.65
CA VAL A 83 15.92 24.01 -9.77
C VAL A 83 16.26 22.53 -9.79
N ARG A 84 17.55 22.18 -9.66
CA ARG A 84 17.97 20.78 -9.63
C ARG A 84 17.37 20.02 -8.46
N HIS A 85 17.38 20.61 -7.25
CA HIS A 85 16.75 19.97 -6.09
C HIS A 85 15.23 19.86 -6.26
N ARG A 86 14.57 20.87 -6.84
CA ARG A 86 13.13 20.80 -7.17
C ARG A 86 12.81 19.60 -8.05
N GLU A 87 13.49 19.48 -9.18
CA GLU A 87 13.25 18.38 -10.14
C GLU A 87 13.54 17.02 -9.51
N GLN A 88 14.60 16.91 -8.71
CA GLN A 88 14.92 15.68 -7.99
C GLN A 88 13.89 15.34 -6.92
N THR A 89 13.39 16.32 -6.18
CA THR A 89 12.35 16.13 -5.17
C THR A 89 11.04 15.69 -5.81
N ILE A 90 10.56 16.40 -6.84
CA ILE A 90 9.32 16.06 -7.55
C ILE A 90 9.41 14.63 -8.08
N LYS A 91 10.48 14.30 -8.80
CA LYS A 91 10.65 12.96 -9.36
C LYS A 91 10.61 11.86 -8.28
N LYS A 92 11.21 12.11 -7.11
CA LYS A 92 11.18 11.15 -6.00
C LYS A 92 9.81 11.04 -5.35
N LEU A 93 9.07 12.14 -5.21
CA LEU A 93 7.70 12.13 -4.69
C LEU A 93 6.74 11.43 -5.66
N GLU A 94 6.87 11.68 -6.96
CA GLU A 94 6.10 10.99 -8.01
C GLU A 94 6.37 9.48 -7.97
N ALA A 95 7.65 9.07 -7.93
CA ALA A 95 8.02 7.66 -7.84
C ALA A 95 7.51 7.00 -6.55
N HIS A 96 7.66 7.69 -5.40
CA HIS A 96 7.10 7.24 -4.12
C HIS A 96 5.59 6.96 -4.21
N ASN A 97 4.83 7.89 -4.78
CA ASN A 97 3.38 7.75 -4.93
C ASN A 97 3.02 6.63 -5.92
N GLU A 98 3.72 6.54 -7.05
CA GLU A 98 3.54 5.48 -8.06
C GLU A 98 3.76 4.08 -7.46
N HIS A 99 4.85 3.88 -6.72
CA HIS A 99 5.15 2.58 -6.11
C HIS A 99 4.13 2.19 -5.04
N LEU A 100 3.64 3.14 -4.23
CA LEU A 100 2.60 2.84 -3.24
C LEU A 100 1.23 2.58 -3.88
N ARG A 101 0.93 3.19 -5.03
CA ARG A 101 -0.24 2.82 -5.83
C ARG A 101 -0.13 1.40 -6.39
N GLU A 102 1.05 1.00 -6.87
CA GLU A 102 1.28 -0.38 -7.31
C GLU A 102 1.13 -1.38 -6.15
N PHE A 103 1.64 -1.04 -4.96
CA PHE A 103 1.42 -1.82 -3.75
C PHE A 103 -0.06 -1.97 -3.43
N HIS A 104 -0.81 -0.86 -3.42
CA HIS A 104 -2.26 -0.85 -3.18
C HIS A 104 -2.98 -1.80 -4.15
N ASP A 105 -2.77 -1.62 -5.46
CA ASP A 105 -3.46 -2.41 -6.49
C ASP A 105 -3.13 -3.92 -6.40
N ALA A 106 -1.87 -4.24 -6.08
CA ALA A 106 -1.43 -5.60 -5.88
C ALA A 106 -2.08 -6.24 -4.65
N MET A 107 -2.18 -5.52 -3.53
CA MET A 107 -2.83 -5.98 -2.31
C MET A 107 -4.35 -6.15 -2.50
N THR A 108 -5.02 -5.21 -3.15
CA THR A 108 -6.45 -5.34 -3.51
C THR A 108 -6.68 -6.61 -4.34
N THR A 109 -5.83 -6.84 -5.35
CA THR A 109 -5.91 -8.05 -6.18
C THR A 109 -5.69 -9.33 -5.36
N ALA A 110 -4.77 -9.30 -4.38
CA ALA A 110 -4.51 -10.44 -3.51
C ALA A 110 -5.74 -10.77 -2.65
N LEU A 111 -6.38 -9.73 -2.07
CA LEU A 111 -7.59 -9.87 -1.26
C LEU A 111 -8.77 -10.43 -2.05
N ASP A 112 -8.99 -9.95 -3.28
CA ASP A 112 -10.05 -10.47 -4.16
C ASP A 112 -9.89 -11.99 -4.40
N ARG A 113 -8.65 -12.46 -4.57
CA ARG A 113 -8.33 -13.89 -4.75
C ARG A 113 -8.59 -14.68 -3.48
N ILE A 114 -8.19 -14.14 -2.32
CA ILE A 114 -8.41 -14.79 -1.03
C ILE A 114 -9.91 -14.94 -0.74
N GLU A 115 -10.70 -13.90 -0.95
CA GLU A 115 -12.15 -13.96 -0.72
C GLU A 115 -12.86 -14.95 -1.65
N THR A 116 -12.40 -15.02 -2.91
CA THR A 116 -12.87 -16.03 -3.86
C THR A 116 -12.57 -17.44 -3.34
N ASN A 117 -11.31 -17.70 -2.95
CA ASN A 117 -10.90 -19.00 -2.41
C ASN A 117 -11.66 -19.38 -1.13
N LEU A 118 -11.91 -18.42 -0.22
CA LEU A 118 -12.70 -18.66 0.99
C LEU A 118 -14.15 -19.05 0.67
N SER A 119 -14.76 -18.36 -0.31
CA SER A 119 -16.13 -18.65 -0.73
C SER A 119 -16.24 -20.04 -1.37
N GLU A 120 -15.23 -20.44 -2.14
CA GLU A 120 -15.15 -21.76 -2.76
C GLU A 120 -14.95 -22.88 -1.72
N LEU A 121 -14.07 -22.66 -0.73
CA LEU A 121 -13.85 -23.58 0.39
C LEU A 121 -15.17 -23.87 1.14
N GLU A 122 -15.93 -22.84 1.48
CA GLU A 122 -17.21 -22.99 2.20
C GLU A 122 -18.30 -23.66 1.34
N SER A 123 -18.24 -23.50 0.01
CA SER A 123 -19.19 -24.12 -0.91
C SER A 123 -19.00 -25.63 -1.09
N SER A 124 -17.95 -26.22 -0.49
CA SER A 124 -17.60 -27.64 -0.60
C SER A 124 -17.36 -28.11 -2.05
N ASP A 125 -16.93 -27.21 -2.94
CA ASP A 125 -16.37 -27.55 -4.25
C ASP A 125 -14.84 -27.35 -4.25
N PRO A 126 -14.06 -28.16 -3.50
CA PRO A 126 -12.61 -28.02 -3.37
C PRO A 126 -11.86 -28.24 -4.71
N GLY A 127 -12.56 -28.62 -5.78
CA GLY A 127 -12.00 -28.71 -7.12
C GLY A 127 -11.85 -27.37 -7.84
N SER A 128 -12.40 -26.27 -7.31
CA SER A 128 -12.42 -24.96 -7.98
C SER A 128 -11.34 -23.97 -7.52
N ILE A 129 -10.61 -24.25 -6.43
CA ILE A 129 -9.62 -23.32 -5.84
C ILE A 129 -8.45 -23.17 -6.82
N GLU A 130 -8.56 -22.19 -7.70
CA GLU A 130 -7.61 -21.96 -8.79
C GLU A 130 -6.83 -20.65 -8.62
N GLN A 131 -7.29 -19.74 -7.75
CA GLN A 131 -6.71 -18.40 -7.67
C GLN A 131 -5.55 -18.34 -6.69
N ASP A 132 -4.33 -18.48 -7.20
CA ASP A 132 -3.11 -18.30 -6.42
C ASP A 132 -2.92 -16.81 -6.04
N PRO A 133 -2.97 -16.42 -4.75
CA PRO A 133 -2.76 -15.03 -4.33
C PRO A 133 -1.26 -14.65 -4.23
N GLN A 134 -0.34 -15.61 -4.37
CA GLN A 134 1.10 -15.36 -4.22
C GLN A 134 1.67 -14.36 -5.25
N PRO A 135 1.34 -14.41 -6.56
CA PRO A 135 1.91 -13.47 -7.51
C PRO A 135 1.54 -12.01 -7.23
N PRO A 136 0.29 -11.66 -6.85
CA PRO A 136 -0.04 -10.34 -6.32
C PRO A 136 0.78 -9.95 -5.09
N PHE A 137 0.96 -10.83 -4.09
CA PHE A 137 1.80 -10.51 -2.93
C PHE A 137 3.27 -10.29 -3.27
N GLU A 138 3.80 -10.98 -4.27
CA GLU A 138 5.17 -10.73 -4.76
C GLU A 138 5.29 -9.36 -5.42
N ARG A 139 4.29 -8.94 -6.19
CA ARG A 139 4.24 -7.58 -6.75
C ARG A 139 4.16 -6.52 -5.66
N ALA A 140 3.28 -6.71 -4.68
CA ALA A 140 3.15 -5.80 -3.54
C ALA A 140 4.50 -5.63 -2.80
N ARG A 141 5.21 -6.73 -2.55
CA ARG A 141 6.54 -6.68 -1.92
C ARG A 141 7.58 -5.94 -2.76
N ASN A 142 7.65 -6.23 -4.06
CA ASN A 142 8.58 -5.53 -4.95
C ASN A 142 8.28 -4.02 -5.01
N ALA A 143 7.00 -3.64 -5.05
CA ALA A 143 6.58 -2.24 -5.04
C ALA A 143 6.99 -1.52 -3.74
N LEU A 144 6.91 -2.18 -2.58
CA LEU A 144 7.43 -1.62 -1.32
C LEU A 144 8.95 -1.49 -1.30
N ASP A 145 9.68 -2.43 -1.89
CA ASP A 145 11.14 -2.36 -2.01
C ASP A 145 11.55 -1.18 -2.91
N ASP A 146 10.90 -1.01 -4.07
CA ASP A 146 11.13 0.10 -5.00
C ASP A 146 10.74 1.45 -4.36
N HIS A 147 9.64 1.49 -3.61
CA HIS A 147 9.25 2.64 -2.79
C HIS A 147 10.36 3.04 -1.80
N ASN A 148 10.93 2.06 -1.08
CA ASN A 148 11.97 2.31 -0.08
C ASN A 148 13.23 2.92 -0.71
N GLU A 149 13.58 2.49 -1.93
CA GLU A 149 14.66 3.11 -2.71
C GLU A 149 14.32 4.55 -3.15
N ALA A 150 13.07 4.78 -3.58
CA ALA A 150 12.63 6.10 -4.04
C ALA A 150 12.63 7.17 -2.93
N VAL A 151 12.27 6.79 -1.69
CA VAL A 151 12.25 7.72 -0.55
C VAL A 151 13.61 7.93 0.11
N GLU A 152 14.63 7.14 -0.25
CA GLU A 152 16.00 7.37 0.22
C GLU A 152 16.45 8.79 -0.15
N ASP A 153 17.08 9.52 0.77
CA ASP A 153 17.49 10.93 0.62
C ASP A 153 16.39 11.96 0.30
N LEU A 154 15.11 11.58 0.25
CA LEU A 154 14.01 12.51 -0.02
C LEU A 154 13.89 13.59 1.07
N SER A 155 14.09 13.22 2.33
CA SER A 155 14.07 14.15 3.48
C SER A 155 15.16 15.23 3.38
N THR A 156 16.35 14.86 2.92
CA THR A 156 17.47 15.78 2.67
C THR A 156 17.11 16.75 1.55
N ASN A 157 16.54 16.26 0.45
CA ASN A 157 16.12 17.09 -0.67
C ASN A 157 15.00 18.06 -0.29
N LEU A 158 14.00 17.62 0.46
CA LEU A 158 12.92 18.48 0.98
C LEU A 158 13.45 19.55 1.94
N THR A 159 14.43 19.22 2.78
CA THR A 159 15.06 20.19 3.69
C THR A 159 15.79 21.29 2.91
N ILE A 160 16.54 20.91 1.87
CA ILE A 160 17.23 21.87 1.00
C ILE A 160 16.21 22.73 0.26
N LEU A 161 15.16 22.13 -0.28
CA LEU A 161 14.12 22.85 -1.02
C LEU A 161 13.38 23.87 -0.15
N ASN A 162 13.03 23.47 1.09
CA ASN A 162 12.40 24.34 2.09
C ASN A 162 13.26 25.56 2.46
N ALA A 163 14.59 25.48 2.35
CA ALA A 163 15.46 26.62 2.58
C ALA A 163 15.36 27.70 1.48
N TYR A 164 14.78 27.37 0.32
CA TYR A 164 14.56 28.30 -0.81
C TYR A 164 13.10 28.76 -0.92
N LEU A 165 12.19 28.19 -0.14
CA LEU A 165 10.80 28.64 -0.06
C LEU A 165 10.71 29.83 0.92
N PRO A 166 10.14 30.99 0.51
CA PRO A 166 10.01 32.18 1.36
C PRO A 166 8.94 32.07 2.45
#